data_AF-W7C4C6-F1
#
_entry.id   AF-W7C4C6-F1
#
_cell.length_a   1.000
_cell.length_b   1.000
_cell.length_c   1.000
_cell.angle_alpha   90.00
_cell.angle_beta   90.00
_cell.angle_gamma   90.00
#
_symmetry.space_group_name_H-M   'P 1'
#
loop_
_entity.id
_entity.type
_entity.pdbx_description
1 polymer ?
#
loop_
_entity_poly.entity_id
_entity_poly.type
_entity_poly.pdbx_seq_one_letter_code
_entity_poly.pdbx_strand_id
1 'polypeptide(L)'
;MTYNLKWAIGWLTDFSDRVIQNKQLLSDLDQAIGDGDHGINMARGLTELQKTLAEKEPTSVKDAFKTAGMTILSKVGGASGPLYGSAFLAMSKATESETLTEAEFIEALEAGLAGIEHRGKSHAGEKTMIDVWEPVIHALRQDELTGDVIEAALQKNERFKSYERPCRLSRRSFHRSSRSRRLLFCPTFPSLTRTRGAEINDKKNTVL
;
A
#
# COMPACT_ATOMS: atom_id res chain seq x y z
N MET A 1 9.24 -26.47 3.33
CA MET A 1 8.95 -26.66 1.87
C MET A 1 10.09 -26.08 1.02
N THR A 2 10.13 -26.29 -0.30
CA THR A 2 11.11 -25.63 -1.19
C THR A 2 10.43 -24.74 -2.22
N TYR A 3 11.03 -23.58 -2.51
CA TYR A 3 10.47 -22.52 -3.33
C TYR A 3 11.37 -22.24 -4.52
N ASN A 4 10.97 -22.73 -5.69
CA ASN A 4 11.73 -22.58 -6.94
C ASN A 4 11.12 -21.49 -7.83
N LEU A 5 11.71 -21.27 -9.01
CA LEU A 5 11.25 -20.30 -10.00
C LEU A 5 9.76 -20.48 -10.35
N LYS A 6 9.31 -21.72 -10.60
CA LYS A 6 7.90 -22.00 -10.94
C LYS A 6 6.96 -21.56 -9.83
N TRP A 7 7.34 -21.83 -8.58
CA TRP A 7 6.60 -21.33 -7.42
C TRP A 7 6.57 -19.80 -7.38
N ALA A 8 7.71 -19.14 -7.58
CA ALA A 8 7.79 -17.68 -7.51
C ALA A 8 6.92 -16.99 -8.57
N ILE A 9 6.91 -17.51 -9.81
CA ILE A 9 6.02 -17.01 -10.88
C ILE A 9 4.55 -17.25 -10.53
N GLY A 10 4.22 -18.45 -10.02
CA GLY A 10 2.86 -18.77 -9.58
C GLY A 10 2.38 -17.84 -8.46
N TRP A 11 3.20 -17.63 -7.44
CA TRP A 11 2.90 -16.73 -6.32
C TRP A 11 2.70 -15.27 -6.75
N LEU A 12 3.55 -14.75 -7.64
CA LEU A 12 3.40 -13.40 -8.18
C LEU A 12 2.14 -13.26 -9.05
N THR A 13 1.78 -14.31 -9.79
CA THR A 13 0.56 -14.34 -10.61
C THR A 13 -0.69 -14.36 -9.74
N ASP A 14 -0.73 -15.23 -8.71
CA ASP A 14 -1.85 -15.32 -7.77
C ASP A 14 -2.05 -14.02 -6.98
N PHE A 15 -0.95 -13.38 -6.55
CA PHE A 15 -0.98 -12.05 -5.94
C PHE A 15 -1.59 -11.03 -6.89
N SER A 16 -1.15 -11.02 -8.14
CA SER A 16 -1.65 -10.12 -9.17
C SER A 16 -3.14 -10.30 -9.41
N ASP A 17 -3.60 -11.55 -9.54
CA ASP A 17 -5.00 -11.88 -9.78
C ASP A 17 -5.88 -11.45 -8.62
N ARG A 18 -5.48 -11.73 -7.38
CA ARG A 18 -6.25 -11.33 -6.19
C ARG A 18 -6.42 -9.82 -6.11
N VAL A 19 -5.36 -9.05 -6.38
CA VAL A 19 -5.44 -7.58 -6.34
C VAL A 19 -6.28 -7.04 -7.49
N ILE A 20 -6.13 -7.59 -8.71
CA ILE A 20 -6.90 -7.17 -9.89
C ILE A 20 -8.38 -7.46 -9.70
N GLN A 21 -8.74 -8.64 -9.18
CA GLN A 21 -10.12 -9.03 -8.89
C GLN A 21 -10.77 -8.11 -7.84
N ASN A 22 -10.01 -7.69 -6.84
CA ASN A 22 -10.49 -6.84 -5.74
C ASN A 22 -10.23 -5.33 -5.96
N LYS A 23 -9.87 -4.91 -7.18
CA LYS A 23 -9.48 -3.51 -7.45
C LYS A 23 -10.54 -2.48 -7.02
N GLN A 24 -11.82 -2.78 -7.22
CA GLN A 24 -12.88 -1.84 -6.86
C GLN A 24 -12.98 -1.70 -5.34
N LEU A 25 -13.01 -2.82 -4.63
CA LEU A 25 -13.01 -2.86 -3.17
C LEU A 25 -11.81 -2.07 -2.59
N LEU A 26 -10.61 -2.28 -3.14
CA LEU A 26 -9.40 -1.57 -2.71
C LEU A 26 -9.49 -0.05 -2.95
N SER A 27 -10.06 0.38 -4.07
CA SER A 27 -10.34 1.79 -4.35
C SER A 27 -11.42 2.37 -3.43
N ASP A 28 -12.46 1.61 -3.11
CA ASP A 28 -13.53 2.05 -2.20
C ASP A 28 -13.01 2.23 -0.76
N LEU A 29 -12.14 1.33 -0.30
CA LEU A 29 -11.46 1.44 0.99
C LEU A 29 -10.54 2.66 1.04
N ASP A 30 -9.77 2.89 -0.03
CA ASP A 30 -8.89 4.05 -0.15
C ASP A 30 -9.67 5.37 -0.26
N GLN A 31 -10.84 5.37 -0.90
CA GLN A 31 -11.69 6.56 -1.02
C GLN A 31 -12.16 7.09 0.35
N ALA A 32 -12.28 6.22 1.36
CA ALA A 32 -12.70 6.61 2.71
C ALA A 32 -11.65 7.47 3.45
N ILE A 33 -10.36 7.34 3.10
CA ILE A 33 -9.24 8.00 3.82
C ILE A 33 -8.20 8.68 2.89
N GLY A 34 -8.40 8.59 1.58
CA GLY A 34 -7.47 8.96 0.52
C GLY A 34 -8.17 9.47 -0.74
N ASP A 35 -7.57 9.25 -1.91
CA ASP A 35 -8.08 9.72 -3.21
C ASP A 35 -8.78 8.64 -4.03
N GLY A 36 -8.89 7.41 -3.51
CA GLY A 36 -9.67 6.31 -4.11
C GLY A 36 -8.99 5.67 -5.32
N ASP A 37 -7.71 5.94 -5.54
CA ASP A 37 -7.00 5.48 -6.73
C ASP A 37 -6.17 4.21 -6.49
N HIS A 38 -6.06 3.75 -5.23
CA HIS A 38 -5.16 2.66 -4.86
C HIS A 38 -5.39 1.38 -5.67
N GLY A 39 -6.63 0.88 -5.70
CA GLY A 39 -6.97 -0.37 -6.40
C GLY A 39 -6.74 -0.29 -7.90
N ILE A 40 -7.11 0.82 -8.53
CA ILE A 40 -6.89 1.08 -9.96
C ILE A 40 -5.39 1.15 -10.28
N ASN A 41 -4.61 1.88 -9.47
CA ASN A 41 -3.16 2.00 -9.65
C ASN A 41 -2.45 0.66 -9.51
N MET A 42 -2.83 -0.14 -8.52
CA MET A 42 -2.28 -1.48 -8.32
C MET A 42 -2.66 -2.42 -9.46
N ALA A 43 -3.93 -2.47 -9.85
CA ALA A 43 -4.39 -3.33 -10.94
C ALA A 43 -3.67 -3.03 -12.27
N ARG A 44 -3.44 -1.75 -12.58
CA ARG A 44 -2.66 -1.36 -13.76
C ARG A 44 -1.24 -1.91 -13.72
N GLY A 45 -0.53 -1.72 -12.60
CA GLY A 45 0.86 -2.17 -12.50
C GLY A 45 1.01 -3.70 -12.44
N LEU A 46 0.07 -4.40 -11.82
CA LEU A 46 0.09 -5.86 -11.71
C LEU A 46 -0.35 -6.55 -13.01
N THR A 47 -1.23 -5.92 -13.79
CA THR A 47 -1.52 -6.37 -15.16
C THR A 47 -0.25 -6.31 -16.01
N GLU A 48 0.54 -5.23 -15.90
CA GLU A 48 1.83 -5.14 -16.60
C GLU A 48 2.90 -6.07 -16.04
N LEU A 49 2.84 -6.40 -14.74
CA LEU A 49 3.70 -7.43 -14.17
C LEU A 49 3.46 -8.79 -14.81
N GLN A 50 2.19 -9.23 -14.91
CA GLN A 50 1.85 -10.50 -15.54
C GLN A 50 2.35 -10.58 -16.98
N LYS A 51 2.17 -9.51 -17.78
CA LYS A 51 2.73 -9.43 -19.14
C LYS A 51 4.26 -9.50 -19.14
N THR A 52 4.92 -8.74 -18.28
CA THR A 52 6.38 -8.69 -18.21
C THR A 52 6.97 -10.05 -17.82
N LEU A 53 6.33 -10.78 -16.90
CA LEU A 53 6.77 -12.12 -16.50
C LEU A 53 6.65 -13.11 -17.65
N ALA A 54 5.59 -13.01 -18.46
CA ALA A 54 5.39 -13.83 -19.65
C ALA A 54 6.36 -13.48 -20.79
N GLU A 55 6.70 -12.21 -20.97
CA GLU A 55 7.60 -11.75 -22.05
C GLU A 55 9.08 -11.95 -21.73
N LYS A 56 9.51 -11.72 -20.48
CA LYS A 56 10.92 -11.76 -20.09
C LYS A 56 11.42 -13.14 -19.67
N GLU A 57 10.52 -14.05 -19.32
CA GLU A 57 10.82 -15.41 -18.86
C GLU A 57 11.99 -15.46 -17.86
N PRO A 58 11.79 -14.96 -16.62
CA PRO A 58 12.85 -14.92 -15.61
C PRO A 58 13.49 -16.30 -15.40
N THR A 59 14.82 -16.34 -15.28
CA THR A 59 15.58 -17.58 -15.19
C THR A 59 15.84 -18.06 -13.76
N SER A 60 15.54 -17.23 -12.75
CA SER A 60 15.76 -17.53 -11.34
C SER A 60 14.72 -16.85 -10.45
N VAL A 61 14.57 -17.31 -9.20
CA VAL A 61 13.69 -16.66 -8.20
C VAL A 61 14.11 -15.20 -7.98
N LYS A 62 15.43 -14.95 -7.94
CA LYS A 62 16.02 -13.62 -7.84
C LYS A 62 15.56 -12.72 -8.99
N ASP A 63 15.59 -13.22 -10.22
CA ASP A 63 15.18 -12.48 -11.41
C ASP A 63 13.66 -12.25 -11.45
N ALA A 64 12.86 -13.21 -10.97
CA ALA A 64 11.42 -13.05 -10.86
C ALA A 64 11.06 -11.91 -9.88
N PHE A 65 11.66 -11.90 -8.69
CA PHE A 65 11.47 -10.80 -7.72
C PHE A 65 12.03 -9.47 -8.23
N LYS A 66 13.18 -9.48 -8.93
CA LYS A 66 13.73 -8.28 -9.56
C LYS A 66 12.77 -7.70 -10.59
N THR A 67 12.22 -8.56 -11.44
CA THR A 67 11.24 -8.18 -12.48
C THR A 67 9.99 -7.61 -11.84
N ALA A 68 9.46 -8.25 -10.78
CA ALA A 68 8.34 -7.74 -10.01
C ALA A 68 8.62 -6.35 -9.44
N GLY A 69 9.74 -6.18 -8.74
CA GLY A 69 10.12 -4.91 -8.13
C GLY A 69 10.28 -3.78 -9.14
N MET A 70 10.99 -4.03 -10.25
CA MET A 70 11.19 -3.03 -11.31
C MET A 70 9.88 -2.64 -12.00
N THR A 71 9.01 -3.61 -12.32
CA THR A 71 7.75 -3.34 -13.01
C THR A 71 6.79 -2.59 -12.10
N ILE A 72 6.61 -3.04 -10.86
CA ILE A 72 5.73 -2.36 -9.88
C ILE A 72 6.20 -0.94 -9.63
N LEU A 73 7.51 -0.73 -9.40
CA LEU A 73 8.09 0.60 -9.18
C LEU A 73 7.81 1.56 -10.35
N SER A 74 7.76 1.04 -11.58
CA SER A 74 7.62 1.85 -12.80
C SER A 74 6.16 2.06 -13.23
N LYS A 75 5.24 1.14 -12.90
CA LYS A 75 3.88 1.11 -13.45
C LYS A 75 2.79 1.41 -12.43
N VAL A 76 3.03 1.10 -11.15
CA VAL A 76 2.09 1.45 -10.08
C VAL A 76 2.30 2.92 -9.70
N GLY A 77 1.22 3.69 -9.76
CA GLY A 77 1.20 5.09 -9.31
C GLY A 77 1.04 5.23 -7.80
N GLY A 78 1.12 6.46 -7.30
CA GLY A 78 0.89 6.76 -5.89
C GLY A 78 2.00 6.27 -4.96
N ALA A 79 1.70 6.18 -3.67
CA ALA A 79 2.66 5.76 -2.64
C ALA A 79 2.96 4.26 -2.70
N SER A 80 2.03 3.43 -3.18
CA SER A 80 2.15 1.97 -3.19
C SER A 80 3.23 1.47 -4.15
N GLY A 81 3.42 2.10 -5.30
CA GLY A 81 4.43 1.67 -6.29
C GLY A 81 5.86 1.66 -5.74
N PRO A 82 6.35 2.78 -5.17
CA PRO A 82 7.65 2.81 -4.51
C PRO A 82 7.80 1.84 -3.34
N LEU A 83 6.74 1.61 -2.56
CA LEU A 83 6.77 0.70 -1.40
C LEU A 83 6.90 -0.76 -1.83
N TYR A 84 5.94 -1.28 -2.60
CA TYR A 84 5.98 -2.65 -3.11
C TYR A 84 7.18 -2.89 -4.03
N GLY A 85 7.52 -1.90 -4.87
CA GLY A 85 8.70 -1.97 -5.73
C GLY A 85 9.98 -2.11 -4.91
N SER A 86 10.12 -1.35 -3.81
CA SER A 86 11.28 -1.47 -2.92
C SER A 86 11.30 -2.80 -2.17
N ALA A 87 10.12 -3.31 -1.77
CA ALA A 87 9.99 -4.61 -1.12
C ALA A 87 10.55 -5.72 -2.01
N PHE A 88 10.02 -5.88 -3.23
CA PHE A 88 10.45 -6.94 -4.14
C PHE A 88 11.91 -6.79 -4.60
N LEU A 89 12.41 -5.56 -4.76
CA LEU A 89 13.84 -5.34 -5.04
C LEU A 89 14.74 -5.76 -3.87
N ALA A 90 14.29 -5.57 -2.62
CA ALA A 90 15.02 -6.02 -1.45
C ALA A 90 14.96 -7.56 -1.31
N MET A 91 13.80 -8.17 -1.53
CA MET A 91 13.65 -9.63 -1.60
C MET A 91 14.59 -10.26 -2.64
N SER A 92 14.64 -9.65 -3.84
CA SER A 92 15.56 -10.08 -4.90
C SER A 92 17.03 -10.04 -4.47
N LYS A 93 17.45 -8.96 -3.77
CA LYS A 93 18.83 -8.84 -3.28
C LYS A 93 19.18 -9.84 -2.18
N ALA A 94 18.20 -10.26 -1.38
CA ALA A 94 18.38 -11.29 -0.36
C ALA A 94 18.34 -12.71 -0.93
N THR A 95 17.91 -12.88 -2.19
CA THR A 95 17.82 -14.18 -2.86
C THR A 95 19.09 -14.45 -3.66
N GLU A 96 19.84 -15.48 -3.29
CA GLU A 96 21.02 -15.94 -4.04
C GLU A 96 20.84 -17.36 -4.60
N SER A 97 20.09 -18.22 -3.92
CA SER A 97 19.84 -19.61 -4.28
C SER A 97 18.80 -19.75 -5.42
N GLU A 98 18.98 -20.73 -6.30
CA GLU A 98 17.99 -21.04 -7.36
C GLU A 98 16.66 -21.56 -6.79
N THR A 99 16.74 -22.24 -5.64
CA THR A 99 15.61 -22.74 -4.86
C THR A 99 15.80 -22.29 -3.43
N LEU A 100 14.77 -21.68 -2.84
CA LEU A 100 14.80 -21.24 -1.45
C LEU A 100 14.22 -22.33 -0.55
N THR A 101 14.87 -22.52 0.58
CA THR A 101 14.27 -23.10 1.78
C THR A 101 13.27 -22.12 2.39
N GLU A 102 12.52 -22.61 3.35
CA GLU A 102 11.58 -21.79 4.12
C GLU A 102 12.25 -20.69 4.94
N ALA A 103 13.40 -20.98 5.53
CA ALA A 103 14.20 -19.97 6.22
C ALA A 103 14.68 -18.87 5.26
N GLU A 104 15.20 -19.24 4.08
CA GLU A 104 15.65 -18.27 3.07
C GLU A 104 14.49 -17.45 2.50
N PHE A 105 13.30 -18.05 2.35
CA PHE A 105 12.11 -17.30 1.92
C PHE A 105 11.66 -16.29 2.99
N ILE A 106 11.67 -16.67 4.27
CA ILE A 106 11.36 -15.76 5.37
C ILE A 106 12.39 -14.63 5.43
N GLU A 107 13.68 -14.91 5.27
CA GLU A 107 14.74 -13.89 5.19
C GLU A 107 14.53 -12.93 4.01
N ALA A 108 14.06 -13.44 2.86
CA ALA A 108 13.69 -12.59 1.74
C ALA A 108 12.51 -11.66 2.12
N LEU A 109 11.47 -12.17 2.78
CA LEU A 109 10.33 -11.36 3.24
C LEU A 109 10.75 -10.30 4.26
N GLU A 110 11.62 -10.64 5.21
CA GLU A 110 12.21 -9.70 6.18
C GLU A 110 12.97 -8.58 5.46
N ALA A 111 13.77 -8.92 4.43
CA ALA A 111 14.43 -7.93 3.60
C ALA A 111 13.41 -7.05 2.85
N GLY A 112 12.31 -7.64 2.38
CA GLY A 112 11.18 -6.91 1.77
C GLY A 112 10.56 -5.90 2.73
N LEU A 113 10.29 -6.30 3.97
CA LEU A 113 9.79 -5.42 5.03
C LEU A 113 10.75 -4.25 5.30
N ALA A 114 12.04 -4.54 5.49
CA ALA A 114 13.05 -3.49 5.66
C ALA A 114 13.10 -2.54 4.45
N GLY A 115 12.88 -3.04 3.23
CA GLY A 115 12.75 -2.24 2.02
C GLY A 115 11.56 -1.28 2.05
N ILE A 116 10.42 -1.71 2.59
CA ILE A 116 9.22 -0.89 2.79
C ILE A 116 9.49 0.19 3.83
N GLU A 117 10.02 -0.18 5.00
CA GLU A 117 10.34 0.76 6.08
C GLU A 117 11.33 1.83 5.63
N HIS A 118 12.40 1.42 4.93
CA HIS A 118 13.40 2.36 4.42
C HIS A 118 12.80 3.35 3.42
N ARG A 119 11.92 2.89 2.53
CA ARG A 119 11.28 3.75 1.52
C ARG A 119 10.23 4.66 2.15
N GLY A 120 9.38 4.10 3.01
CA GLY A 120 8.23 4.77 3.61
C GLY A 120 8.60 5.66 4.79
N LYS A 121 9.77 5.46 5.41
CA LYS A 121 10.16 6.07 6.70
C LYS A 121 9.05 5.90 7.74
N SER A 122 8.46 4.71 7.76
CA SER A 122 7.33 4.34 8.60
C SER A 122 7.67 3.08 9.37
N HIS A 123 7.04 2.91 10.52
CA HIS A 123 7.27 1.81 11.46
C HIS A 123 5.93 1.20 11.90
N ALA A 124 6.01 0.09 12.62
CA ALA A 124 4.87 -0.53 13.29
C ALA A 124 4.03 0.48 14.08
N GLY A 125 2.71 0.38 13.98
CA GLY A 125 1.74 1.23 14.68
C GLY A 125 1.33 2.49 13.92
N GLU A 126 1.86 2.73 12.72
CA GLU A 126 1.55 3.92 11.92
C GLU A 126 0.39 3.74 10.92
N LYS A 127 -0.34 2.62 10.99
CA LYS A 127 -1.47 2.24 10.11
C LYS A 127 -1.06 2.13 8.66
N THR A 128 0.00 1.38 8.41
CA THR A 128 0.46 1.11 7.06
C THR A 128 0.45 -0.39 6.79
N MET A 129 0.86 -0.78 5.59
CA MET A 129 1.06 -2.20 5.27
C MET A 129 2.06 -2.90 6.21
N ILE A 130 2.94 -2.14 6.88
CA ILE A 130 3.91 -2.66 7.87
C ILE A 130 3.18 -3.36 9.02
N ASP A 131 2.03 -2.82 9.46
CA ASP A 131 1.22 -3.37 10.54
C ASP A 131 0.65 -4.77 10.23
N VAL A 132 0.64 -5.15 8.95
CA VAL A 132 0.26 -6.50 8.50
C VAL A 132 1.51 -7.33 8.21
N TRP A 133 2.52 -6.76 7.55
CA TRP A 133 3.73 -7.49 7.18
C TRP A 133 4.52 -8.01 8.38
N GLU A 134 4.77 -7.15 9.37
CA GLU A 134 5.58 -7.50 10.54
C GLU A 134 5.02 -8.68 11.36
N PRO A 135 3.74 -8.67 11.81
CA PRO A 135 3.21 -9.79 12.58
C PRO A 135 3.10 -11.08 11.75
N VAL A 136 2.83 -10.98 10.44
CA VAL A 136 2.76 -12.16 9.56
C VAL A 136 4.14 -12.79 9.39
N ILE A 137 5.18 -11.99 9.16
CA ILE A 137 6.56 -12.48 9.04
C ILE A 137 7.04 -13.05 10.37
N HIS A 138 6.72 -12.40 11.48
CA HIS A 138 7.05 -12.92 12.81
C HIS A 138 6.41 -14.31 13.06
N ALA A 139 5.12 -14.45 12.76
CA ALA A 139 4.42 -15.73 12.92
C ALA A 139 4.94 -16.81 11.96
N LEU A 140 5.32 -16.45 10.73
CA LEU A 140 6.00 -17.38 9.81
C LEU A 140 7.33 -17.87 10.40
N ARG A 141 8.12 -16.99 11.01
CA ARG A 141 9.41 -17.38 11.63
C ARG A 141 9.24 -18.33 12.80
N GLN A 142 8.13 -18.24 13.53
CA GLN A 142 7.83 -19.12 14.66
C GLN A 142 7.07 -20.39 14.27
N ASP A 143 6.73 -20.59 13.00
CA ASP A 143 5.83 -21.67 12.53
C ASP A 143 4.43 -21.61 13.19
N GLU A 144 3.98 -20.38 13.48
CA GLU A 144 2.71 -20.09 14.17
C GLU A 144 1.72 -19.33 13.27
N LEU A 145 1.99 -19.25 11.96
CA LEU A 145 1.11 -18.54 11.05
C LEU A 145 -0.23 -19.27 10.92
N THR A 146 -1.28 -18.62 11.44
CA THR A 146 -2.67 -19.09 11.34
C THR A 146 -3.55 -18.00 10.74
N GLY A 147 -4.76 -18.38 10.29
CA GLY A 147 -5.76 -17.42 9.82
C GLY A 147 -6.10 -16.36 10.88
N ASP A 148 -6.13 -16.77 12.16
CA ASP A 148 -6.40 -15.87 13.28
C ASP A 148 -5.32 -14.80 13.48
N VAL A 149 -4.05 -15.14 13.21
CA VAL A 149 -2.95 -14.17 13.26
C VAL A 149 -3.11 -13.11 12.16
N ILE A 150 -3.46 -13.54 10.94
CA ILE A 150 -3.69 -12.63 9.82
C ILE A 150 -4.89 -11.72 10.14
N GLU A 151 -5.99 -12.29 10.60
CA GLU A 151 -7.20 -11.55 10.98
C GLU A 151 -6.92 -10.54 12.11
N ALA A 152 -6.16 -10.94 13.13
CA ALA A 152 -5.75 -10.05 14.22
C ALA A 152 -4.88 -8.89 13.72
N ALA A 153 -3.97 -9.14 12.77
CA ALA A 153 -3.14 -8.10 12.15
C ALA A 153 -4.01 -7.10 11.35
N LEU A 154 -5.02 -7.59 10.62
CA LEU A 154 -5.97 -6.74 9.89
C LEU A 154 -6.83 -5.90 10.85
N GLN A 155 -7.41 -6.52 11.89
CA GLN A 155 -8.26 -5.83 12.87
C GLN A 155 -7.51 -4.75 13.65
N LYS A 156 -6.21 -4.96 13.93
CA LYS A 156 -5.36 -3.94 14.56
C LYS A 156 -5.26 -2.66 13.70
N ASN A 157 -5.34 -2.81 12.38
CA ASN A 157 -5.39 -1.69 11.43
C ASN A 157 -6.77 -1.00 11.42
N GLU A 158 -7.86 -1.73 11.68
CA GLU A 158 -9.22 -1.20 11.74
C GLU A 158 -9.55 -0.46 13.05
N ARG A 159 -8.99 -0.89 14.19
CA ARG A 159 -9.48 -0.51 15.53
C ARG A 159 -9.20 0.93 15.97
N PHE A 160 -8.36 1.69 15.27
CA PHE A 160 -8.14 3.12 15.56
C PHE A 160 -9.01 4.03 14.66
N LYS A 161 -10.33 3.84 14.68
CA LYS A 161 -11.31 4.83 14.18
C LYS A 161 -11.53 5.99 15.18
N SER A 162 -10.53 6.36 15.98
CA SER A 162 -10.53 7.65 16.68
C SER A 162 -9.87 8.68 15.76
N TYR A 163 -10.70 9.54 15.16
CA TYR A 163 -10.28 10.77 14.51
C TYR A 163 -9.33 11.55 15.42
N GLU A 164 -8.03 11.50 15.14
CA GLU A 164 -7.03 12.52 15.45
C GLU A 164 -5.69 12.00 14.96
N ARG A 165 -5.23 12.51 13.81
CA ARG A 165 -3.87 12.57 13.24
C ARG A 165 -3.94 12.28 11.73
N PRO A 166 -3.86 13.32 10.87
CA PRO A 166 -3.74 13.10 9.43
C PRO A 166 -2.50 12.26 9.14
N CYS A 167 -2.63 11.27 8.25
CA CYS A 167 -1.50 10.50 7.70
C CYS A 167 -0.37 11.46 7.30
N ARG A 168 0.77 11.37 8.00
CA ARG A 168 1.96 12.22 7.79
C ARG A 168 2.84 11.75 6.64
N LEU A 169 2.29 11.07 5.64
CA LEU A 169 3.01 10.86 4.39
C LEU A 169 2.58 11.92 3.38
N SER A 170 2.95 13.17 3.70
CA SER A 170 2.71 14.30 2.83
C SER A 170 3.45 14.09 1.51
N ARG A 171 2.71 14.12 0.40
CA ARG A 171 3.23 14.49 -0.93
C ARG A 171 4.04 15.79 -0.78
N ARG A 172 5.37 15.71 -0.70
CA ARG A 172 6.26 16.88 -0.78
C ARG A 172 7.47 16.56 -1.65
N SER A 173 7.56 17.34 -2.73
CA SER A 173 8.77 17.69 -3.50
C SER A 173 8.99 16.95 -4.83
N PHE A 174 8.18 17.26 -5.84
CA PHE A 174 8.64 17.19 -7.25
C PHE A 174 8.12 18.39 -8.06
N HIS A 175 8.61 19.59 -7.72
CA HIS A 175 8.72 20.68 -8.68
C HIS A 175 9.70 21.75 -8.16
N ARG A 176 10.85 21.87 -8.84
CA ARG A 176 11.76 23.00 -8.70
C ARG A 176 12.21 23.42 -10.10
N SER A 177 11.67 24.54 -10.58
CA SER A 177 12.35 25.51 -11.45
C SER A 177 11.39 26.69 -11.71
N SER A 178 11.55 27.80 -10.99
CA SER A 178 12.20 29.05 -11.47
C SER A 178 11.26 30.00 -12.22
N ARG A 179 10.80 31.07 -11.55
CA ARG A 179 10.95 32.51 -11.92
C ARG A 179 9.87 33.41 -11.28
N SER A 180 10.35 34.30 -10.41
CA SER A 180 10.04 35.73 -10.23
C SER A 180 8.62 36.33 -10.33
N ARG A 181 8.40 37.24 -9.36
CA ARG A 181 7.45 38.39 -9.23
C ARG A 181 6.31 38.09 -8.24
N ARG A 182 6.40 38.55 -6.99
CA ARG A 182 6.16 39.92 -6.48
C ARG A 182 4.76 40.42 -6.84
N LEU A 183 3.87 40.45 -5.84
CA LEU A 183 2.72 41.34 -5.58
C LEU A 183 2.02 40.74 -4.33
N LEU A 184 2.29 41.21 -3.10
CA LEU A 184 1.58 42.30 -2.41
C LEU A 184 0.07 42.28 -2.69
N PHE A 185 -0.74 41.79 -1.75
CA PHE A 185 -1.77 42.57 -1.05
C PHE A 185 -2.47 41.71 0.03
N CYS A 186 -2.44 42.20 1.26
CA CYS A 186 -3.36 41.86 2.35
C CYS A 186 -4.27 43.08 2.53
N PRO A 187 -5.59 42.91 2.71
CA PRO A 187 -6.25 43.65 3.78
C PRO A 187 -7.31 42.82 4.54
N THR A 188 -7.14 42.80 5.87
CA THR A 188 -8.11 43.05 6.96
C THR A 188 -9.63 42.89 6.73
N PHE A 189 -10.26 42.01 7.54
CA PHE A 189 -11.48 42.08 8.41
C PHE A 189 -12.71 42.97 7.99
N PRO A 190 -13.99 42.64 8.36
CA PRO A 190 -14.37 42.25 9.72
C PRO A 190 -15.53 41.24 9.93
N SER A 191 -15.63 40.82 11.20
CA SER A 191 -16.70 40.07 11.86
C SER A 191 -18.06 40.77 11.87
N LEU A 192 -19.15 40.00 11.84
CA LEU A 192 -20.48 40.43 12.33
C LEU A 192 -21.17 39.28 13.10
N THR A 193 -21.65 39.64 14.27
CA THR A 193 -22.35 38.85 15.27
C THR A 193 -23.87 38.75 15.02
N ARG A 194 -24.43 37.56 15.28
CA ARG A 194 -25.66 37.26 16.04
C ARG A 194 -26.96 38.05 15.77
N THR A 195 -28.02 37.33 15.39
CA THR A 195 -29.38 37.51 15.94
C THR A 195 -30.13 36.17 16.05
N ARG A 196 -30.99 36.09 17.07
CA ARG A 196 -31.81 34.95 17.51
C ARG A 196 -33.13 34.88 16.72
N GLY A 197 -33.65 33.66 16.57
CA GLY A 197 -35.02 33.29 16.94
C GLY A 197 -36.17 33.54 15.96
N ALA A 198 -36.82 32.45 15.51
CA ALA A 198 -38.27 32.30 15.48
C ALA A 198 -38.60 30.82 15.26
N GLU A 199 -39.79 30.43 15.68
CA GLU A 199 -40.21 29.10 16.14
C GLU A 199 -41.40 28.62 15.27
N ILE A 200 -41.69 27.31 15.34
CA ILE A 200 -43.04 26.67 15.24
C ILE A 200 -43.60 26.14 13.88
N ASN A 201 -43.74 24.79 13.86
CA ASN A 201 -44.79 23.88 13.34
C ASN A 201 -45.20 23.88 11.84
N ASP A 202 -45.72 22.80 11.24
CA ASP A 202 -46.29 21.53 11.72
C ASP A 202 -46.31 20.49 10.57
N LYS A 203 -46.27 19.19 10.94
CA LYS A 203 -46.91 18.01 10.31
C LYS A 203 -46.94 17.84 8.77
N LYS A 204 -46.51 16.67 8.29
CA LYS A 204 -47.38 15.49 8.06
C LYS A 204 -46.60 14.26 7.58
N ASN A 205 -47.08 13.14 8.10
CA ASN A 205 -46.69 11.74 7.97
C ASN A 205 -47.42 11.08 6.79
N THR A 206 -46.75 10.33 5.89
CA THR A 206 -47.28 9.18 5.09
C THR A 206 -46.08 8.60 4.30
N VAL A 207 -45.53 7.42 4.60
CA VAL A 207 -45.99 6.06 4.24
C VAL A 207 -46.46 5.94 2.79
N LEU A 208 -45.59 5.40 1.93
CA LEU A 208 -45.82 4.27 1.03
C LEU A 208 -44.45 3.70 0.62
#